data_AF-A0A7C0UBR7-F1
#
_entry.id   AF-A0A7C0UBR7-F1
#
_cell.length_a   1.000
_cell.length_b   1.000
_cell.length_c   1.000
_cell.angle_alpha   90.00
_cell.angle_beta   90.00
_cell.angle_gamma   90.00
#
_symmetry.space_group_name_H-M   'P 1'
#
loop_
_entity.id
_entity.type
_entity.pdbx_description
1 polymer ?
#
loop_
_entity_poly.entity_id
_entity_poly.type
_entity_poly.pdbx_seq_one_letter_code
_entity_poly.pdbx_strand_id
1 'polypeptide(L)' 'MCALLRKKEVEGKRERTLEEELEFQKKLNYITNKIHSARDTDDILLNLQSEILSLFDADRITIYVVDGIRKQIVSRF' A
#
# COMPACT_ATOMS: atom_id res chain seq x y z
N MET A 1 -17.48 2.02 38.86
CA MET A 1 -18.11 1.89 37.52
C MET A 1 -17.31 2.61 36.41
N CYS A 2 -16.81 3.83 36.62
CA CYS A 2 -16.03 4.57 35.60
C CYS A 2 -14.72 3.90 35.12
N ALA A 3 -13.99 3.19 36.00
CA ALA A 3 -12.72 2.54 35.61
C ALA A 3 -12.90 1.34 34.65
N LEU A 4 -14.03 0.63 34.73
CA LEU A 4 -14.35 -0.50 33.87
C LEU A 4 -14.71 -0.05 32.44
N LEU A 5 -15.46 1.06 32.32
CA LEU A 5 -15.80 1.65 31.03
C LEU A 5 -14.56 2.10 30.26
N ARG A 6 -13.63 2.79 30.94
CA ARG A 6 -12.36 3.22 30.36
C ARG A 6 -11.46 2.05 29.95
N LYS A 7 -11.47 0.94 30.69
CA LYS A 7 -10.69 -0.25 30.31
C LYS A 7 -11.25 -0.90 29.05
N LYS A 8 -12.58 -0.99 28.93
CA LYS A 8 -13.27 -1.55 27.75
C LYS A 8 -13.04 -0.73 26.48
N GLU A 9 -13.01 0.59 26.59
CA GLU A 9 -12.69 1.49 25.46
C GLU A 9 -11.24 1.32 24.95
N VAL A 10 -10.28 1.12 25.87
CA VAL A 10 -8.86 0.96 25.50
C VAL A 10 -8.58 -0.44 24.93
N GLU A 11 -9.32 -1.47 25.34
CA GLU A 11 -9.26 -2.81 24.72
C GLU A 11 -9.89 -2.79 23.32
N GLY A 12 -11.09 -2.25 23.17
CA GLY A 12 -11.72 -2.12 21.85
C GLY A 12 -11.01 -1.16 20.88
N LYS A 13 -10.22 -0.21 21.39
CA LYS A 13 -9.32 0.60 20.55
C LYS A 13 -8.08 -0.20 20.10
N ARG A 14 -7.52 -1.03 20.97
CA ARG A 14 -6.39 -1.91 20.63
C ARG A 14 -6.77 -2.98 19.60
N GLU A 15 -7.94 -3.60 19.75
CA GLU A 15 -8.45 -4.57 18.79
C GLU A 15 -8.61 -3.94 17.40
N ARG A 16 -9.26 -2.76 17.31
CA ARG A 16 -9.39 -2.03 16.04
C ARG A 16 -8.06 -1.68 15.39
N THR A 17 -7.08 -1.20 16.17
CA THR A 17 -5.74 -0.89 15.63
C THR A 17 -5.03 -2.15 15.11
N LEU A 18 -5.17 -3.28 15.80
CA LEU A 18 -4.59 -4.55 15.35
C LEU A 18 -5.28 -5.07 14.08
N GLU A 19 -6.60 -4.91 13.96
CA GLU A 19 -7.35 -5.25 12.76
C GLU A 19 -6.94 -4.38 11.56
N GLU A 20 -6.80 -3.07 11.77
CA GLU A 20 -6.33 -2.12 10.75
C GLU A 20 -4.92 -2.47 10.26
N GLU A 21 -4.00 -2.76 11.18
CA GLU A 21 -2.62 -3.14 10.85
C GLU A 21 -2.57 -4.48 10.10
N LEU A 22 -3.38 -5.45 10.51
CA LEU A 22 -3.48 -6.74 9.83
C LEU A 22 -4.02 -6.59 8.40
N GLU A 23 -5.08 -5.80 8.21
CA GLU A 23 -5.64 -5.54 6.88
C GLU A 23 -4.66 -4.78 5.98
N PHE A 24 -3.92 -3.81 6.51
CA PHE A 24 -2.85 -3.15 5.79
C PHE A 24 -1.77 -4.15 5.34
N GLN A 25 -1.30 -5.02 6.24
CA GLN A 25 -0.30 -6.04 5.92
C GLN A 25 -0.79 -7.04 4.86
N LYS A 26 -2.06 -7.45 4.90
CA LYS A 26 -2.64 -8.31 3.86
C LYS A 26 -2.64 -7.63 2.50
N LYS A 27 -3.10 -6.37 2.42
CA LYS A 27 -3.12 -5.60 1.17
C LYS A 27 -1.72 -5.39 0.61
N LEU A 28 -0.75 -5.06 1.47
CA LEU A 28 0.65 -4.91 1.08
C LEU A 28 1.22 -6.20 0.50
N ASN A 29 0.98 -7.35 1.14
CA ASN A 29 1.42 -8.65 0.64
C ASN A 29 0.77 -9.01 -0.70
N TYR A 30 -0.52 -8.72 -0.86
CA TYR A 30 -1.24 -8.94 -2.12
C TYR A 30 -0.63 -8.14 -3.28
N ILE A 31 -0.39 -6.84 -3.07
CA ILE A 31 0.25 -5.95 -4.05
C ILE A 31 1.66 -6.45 -4.37
N THR A 32 2.44 -6.83 -3.35
CA THR A 32 3.81 -7.35 -3.51
C THR A 32 3.83 -8.60 -4.40
N ASN A 33 2.92 -9.55 -4.17
CA ASN A 33 2.84 -10.77 -4.98
C ASN A 33 2.47 -10.49 -6.44
N LYS A 34 1.57 -9.54 -6.67
CA LYS A 34 1.22 -9.10 -8.02
C LYS A 34 2.38 -8.40 -8.72
N ILE A 35 3.13 -7.55 -8.03
CA ILE A 35 4.35 -6.92 -8.57
C ILE A 35 5.36 -7.99 -9.02
N HIS A 36 5.56 -9.03 -8.20
CA HIS A 36 6.46 -10.15 -8.56
C HIS A 36 5.95 -11.00 -9.72
N SER A 37 4.64 -11.00 -9.97
CA SER A 37 4.01 -11.76 -11.06
C SER A 37 3.89 -10.95 -12.35
N ALA A 38 4.12 -9.63 -12.30
CA ALA A 38 3.99 -8.74 -13.43
C ALA A 38 5.14 -8.93 -14.43
N ARG A 39 4.84 -8.76 -15.72
CA ARG A 39 5.84 -8.98 -16.79
C ARG A 39 6.84 -7.84 -16.92
N ASP A 40 6.37 -6.62 -16.72
CA ASP A 40 7.15 -5.39 -16.85
C ASP A 40 6.52 -4.24 -16.06
N THR A 41 7.15 -3.07 -16.09
CA THR A 41 6.68 -1.88 -15.39
C THR A 41 5.36 -1.33 -15.95
N ASP A 42 5.08 -1.55 -17.23
CA ASP A 42 3.83 -1.08 -17.85
C ASP A 42 2.65 -1.95 -17.37
N ASP A 43 2.86 -3.27 -17.21
CA ASP A 43 1.91 -4.21 -16.61
C ASP A 43 1.60 -3.86 -15.14
N ILE A 44 2.63 -3.44 -14.37
CA ILE A 44 2.45 -2.92 -13.00
C ILE A 44 1.59 -1.64 -13.02
N LEU A 45 1.92 -0.67 -13.88
CA LEU A 45 1.18 0.59 -13.96
C LEU A 45 -0.28 0.39 -14.36
N LEU A 46 -0.58 -0.55 -15.26
CA LEU A 46 -1.95 -0.77 -15.71
C LEU A 46 -2.79 -1.56 -14.69
N ASN A 47 -2.23 -2.61 -14.08
CA ASN A 47 -3.00 -3.55 -13.26
C ASN A 47 -2.95 -3.28 -11.75
N LEU A 48 -1.92 -2.58 -11.26
CA LEU A 48 -1.69 -2.34 -9.83
C LEU A 48 -1.86 -0.88 -9.41
N GLN A 49 -1.99 0.06 -10.35
CA GLN A 49 -2.08 1.49 -10.02
C GLN A 49 -3.18 1.80 -9.02
N SER A 50 -4.42 1.34 -9.24
CA SER A 50 -5.54 1.62 -8.34
C SER A 50 -5.33 1.03 -6.95
N GLU A 51 -4.74 -0.17 -6.88
CA GLU A 51 -4.48 -0.88 -5.63
C GLU A 51 -3.40 -0.20 -4.81
N ILE A 52 -2.32 0.24 -5.46
CA ILE A 52 -1.23 1.00 -4.82
C ILE A 52 -1.75 2.36 -4.34
N LEU A 53 -2.49 3.08 -5.17
CA LEU A 53 -3.09 4.37 -4.78
C LEU A 53 -4.03 4.21 -3.58
N SER A 54 -4.86 3.17 -3.57
CA SER A 54 -5.77 2.89 -2.46
C SER A 54 -5.04 2.50 -1.18
N LEU A 55 -3.90 1.79 -1.27
CA LEU A 55 -3.10 1.42 -0.10
C LEU A 55 -2.52 2.65 0.61
N PHE A 56 -2.13 3.66 -0.16
CA PHE A 56 -1.48 4.87 0.35
C PHE A 56 -2.43 6.06 0.51
N ASP A 57 -3.72 5.89 0.21
CA ASP A 57 -4.71 6.99 0.19
C ASP A 57 -4.24 8.18 -0.66
N ALA A 58 -3.78 7.87 -1.88
CA ALA A 58 -3.15 8.83 -2.79
C ALA A 58 -3.97 9.03 -4.06
N ASP A 59 -3.92 10.25 -4.60
CA ASP A 59 -4.62 10.59 -5.85
C ASP A 59 -3.80 10.23 -7.12
N ARG A 60 -2.47 10.26 -7.02
CA ARG A 60 -1.57 10.06 -8.17
C ARG A 60 -0.29 9.33 -7.79
N ILE A 61 0.21 8.54 -8.74
CA ILE A 61 1.49 7.83 -8.69
C ILE A 61 2.29 8.17 -9.94
N THR A 62 3.60 8.22 -9.83
CA THR A 62 4.51 8.45 -10.96
C THR A 62 5.76 7.60 -10.77
N ILE A 63 6.15 6.85 -11.80
CA ILE A 63 7.33 5.99 -11.75
C ILE A 63 8.45 6.62 -12.56
N TYR A 64 9.60 6.80 -11.91
CA TYR A 64 10.82 7.28 -12.55
C TYR A 64 11.74 6.11 -12.84
N VAL A 65 12.05 5.89 -14.12
CA VAL A 65 12.97 4.85 -14.56
C VAL A 65 14.29 5.49 -14.95
N VAL A 66 15.39 4.95 -14.42
CA VAL A 66 16.75 5.39 -14.76
C VAL A 66 17.26 4.57 -15.94
N ASP A 67 17.56 5.23 -17.05
CA ASP A 67 18.26 4.61 -18.18
C ASP A 67 19.78 4.71 -17.94
N GLY A 68 20.40 3.57 -17.65
CA GLY A 68 21.84 3.47 -17.38
C GLY A 68 22.74 3.75 -18.59
N ILE A 69 22.22 3.63 -19.81
CA ILE A 69 22.98 3.88 -21.04
C ILE A 69 23.01 5.38 -21.33
N ARG A 70 21.85 6.01 -21.29
CA ARG A 70 21.70 7.44 -21.62
C ARG A 70 21.89 8.38 -20.42
N LYS A 71 22.02 7.83 -19.20
CA LYS A 71 22.12 8.58 -17.94
C LYS A 71 20.99 9.59 -17.76
N GLN A 72 19.78 9.19 -18.13
CA GLN A 72 18.58 10.02 -18.06
C GLN A 72 17.54 9.38 -17.13
N ILE A 73 16.68 10.22 -16.56
CA ILE A 73 15.51 9.79 -15.81
C ILE A 73 14.30 10.01 -16.72
N VAL A 74 13.50 8.97 -16.93
CA VAL A 74 12.27 9.05 -17.70
C VAL A 74 11.09 8.84 -16.76
N SER A 75 10.10 9.71 -16.86
CA SER A 75 8.83 9.55 -16.16
C SER A 75 7.91 8.65 -16.98
N ARG A 76 7.35 7.63 -16.33
CA ARG A 76 6.25 6.80 -16.83
C ARG A 76 4.99 7.15 -16.02
N PHE A 77 3.88 7.38 -16.72
CA PHE A 77 2.57 7.71 -16.14
C PHE A 77 1.59 6.56 -16.38
#